data_AF-A0A5E7BJD8-F1
#
_entry.id   AF-A0A5E7BJD8-F1
#
_cell.length_a   1.000
_cell.length_b   1.000
_cell.length_c   1.000
_cell.angle_alpha   90.00
_cell.angle_beta   90.00
_cell.angle_gamma   90.00
#
_symmetry.space_group_name_H-M   'P 1'
#
loop_
_entity.id
_entity.type
_entity.pdbx_description
1 polymer ?
#
loop_
_entity_poly.entity_id
_entity_poly.type
_entity_poly.pdbx_seq_one_letter_code
_entity_poly.pdbx_strand_id
1 'polypeptide(L)' 'MIHAETTLNTTSPLSTRKVCQVLMDVALGKRIMMRSSIQSWNEIYHGLMPVEIDGLRLTLFNDCDTLDYCVYCRSPDG' A
#
# COMPACT_ATOMS: atom_id res chain seq x y z
N MET A 1 10.95 -19.39 37.13
CA MET A 1 11.44 -19.04 35.78
C MET A 1 10.29 -19.12 34.81
N ILE A 2 9.69 -17.99 34.45
CA ILE A 2 9.04 -17.79 33.14
C ILE A 2 9.26 -16.31 32.82
N HIS A 3 10.20 -16.00 31.93
CA HIS A 3 10.31 -14.66 31.37
C HIS A 3 9.13 -14.48 30.42
N ALA A 4 8.23 -13.56 30.76
CA ALA A 4 7.28 -13.02 29.79
C ALA A 4 8.09 -12.13 28.84
N GLU A 5 8.53 -12.71 27.72
CA GLU A 5 9.10 -11.94 26.62
C GLU A 5 7.96 -11.21 25.93
N THR A 6 7.66 -10.00 26.43
CA THR A 6 6.85 -9.02 25.71
C THR A 6 7.61 -8.68 24.43
N THR A 7 7.24 -9.30 23.32
CA THR A 7 7.71 -8.92 21.98
C THR A 7 7.25 -7.49 21.73
N LEU A 8 8.11 -6.52 22.05
CA LEU A 8 7.98 -5.13 21.61
C LEU A 8 8.14 -5.16 20.08
N ASN A 9 7.01 -5.32 19.38
CA ASN A 9 6.90 -5.13 17.95
C ASN A 9 7.29 -3.68 17.66
N THR A 10 8.57 -3.47 17.41
CA THR A 10 9.12 -2.16 17.05
C THR A 10 8.70 -1.91 15.60
N THR A 11 7.47 -1.44 15.41
CA THR A 11 6.93 -1.05 14.10
C THR A 11 7.88 0.00 13.52
N SER A 12 8.64 -0.41 12.51
CA SER A 12 9.60 0.48 11.87
C SER A 12 8.81 1.37 10.91
N PRO A 13 9.00 2.71 10.95
CA PRO A 13 8.30 3.61 10.04
C PRO A 13 8.48 3.15 8.59
N LEU A 14 7.36 3.04 7.87
CA LEU A 14 7.39 2.71 6.46
C LEU A 14 8.18 3.77 5.69
N SER A 15 9.36 3.40 5.19
CA SER A 15 10.21 4.34 4.46
C SER A 15 9.70 4.59 3.05
N THR A 16 9.83 5.83 2.57
CA THR A 16 9.50 6.22 1.18
C THR A 16 10.21 5.33 0.16
N ARG A 17 11.49 4.99 0.41
CA ARG A 17 12.26 4.09 -0.47
C ARG A 17 11.59 2.72 -0.64
N LYS A 18 11.06 2.15 0.45
CA LYS A 18 10.36 0.85 0.39
C LYS A 18 9.08 0.96 -0.44
N VAL A 19 8.30 2.02 -0.27
CA VAL A 19 7.08 2.26 -1.06
C VAL A 19 7.41 2.42 -2.54
N CYS A 20 8.40 3.26 -2.88
CA CYS A 20 8.82 3.46 -4.27
C CYS A 20 9.29 2.16 -4.93
N GLN A 21 10.04 1.32 -4.21
CA GLN A 21 10.50 0.03 -4.74
C GLN A 21 9.32 -0.91 -5.01
N VAL A 22 8.34 -0.96 -4.11
CA VAL A 22 7.14 -1.81 -4.29
C VAL A 22 6.33 -1.34 -5.49
N LEU A 23 6.11 -0.02 -5.64
CA LEU A 23 5.40 0.54 -6.79
C LEU A 23 6.15 0.28 -8.11
N MET A 24 7.48 0.38 -8.10
CA MET A 24 8.30 0.04 -9.26
C MET A 24 8.19 -1.45 -9.62
N ASP A 25 8.21 -2.33 -8.63
CA ASP A 25 8.02 -3.77 -8.84
C ASP A 25 6.63 -4.08 -9.43
N VAL A 26 5.58 -3.37 -9.01
CA VAL A 26 4.23 -3.47 -9.61
C VAL A 26 4.25 -3.00 -11.07
N ALA A 27 4.84 -1.83 -11.35
CA ALA A 27 4.93 -1.30 -12.71
C ALA A 27 5.70 -2.23 -13.66
N LEU A 28 6.69 -2.97 -13.14
CA LEU A 28 7.43 -3.99 -13.88
C LEU A 28 6.74 -5.35 -13.93
N GLY A 29 5.53 -5.49 -13.35
CA GLY A 29 4.77 -6.74 -13.32
C GLY A 29 5.33 -7.82 -12.38
N LYS A 30 6.24 -7.48 -11.46
CA LYS A 30 6.85 -8.41 -10.50
C LYS A 30 5.97 -8.67 -9.27
N ARG A 31 5.05 -7.75 -8.97
CA ARG A 31 4.11 -7.83 -7.85
C ARG A 31 2.71 -7.52 -8.35
N ILE A 32 1.71 -8.09 -7.68
CA ILE A 32 0.30 -7.85 -7.98
C ILE A 32 -0.21 -6.77 -7.04
N MET A 33 -0.81 -5.73 -7.62
CA MET A 33 -1.59 -4.75 -6.87
C MET A 33 -3.06 -5.17 -6.90
N MET A 34 -3.63 -5.36 -5.72
CA MET A 34 -5.04 -5.71 -5.56
C MET A 34 -5.83 -4.48 -5.17
N ARG A 35 -7.00 -4.33 -5.76
CA ARG A 35 -7.94 -3.28 -5.37
C ARG A 35 -8.55 -3.61 -4.01
N SER A 36 -8.57 -2.65 -3.09
CA SER A 36 -9.21 -2.81 -1.77
C SER A 36 -10.59 -2.16 -1.69
N SER A 37 -10.99 -1.38 -2.70
CA SER A 37 -12.34 -0.81 -2.84
C SER A 37 -13.34 -1.80 -3.46
N ILE A 38 -14.62 -1.60 -3.14
CA ILE A 38 -15.73 -2.29 -3.81
C ILE A 38 -15.88 -1.79 -5.25
N GLN A 39 -15.77 -0.47 -5.45
CA GLN A 39 -15.77 0.16 -6.77
C GLN A 39 -14.51 -0.21 -7.54
N SER A 40 -14.67 -0.50 -8.83
CA SER A 40 -13.62 -0.78 -9.80
C SER A 40 -12.88 0.46 -10.26
N TRP A 41 -11.75 0.24 -10.92
CA TRP A 41 -10.93 1.31 -11.52
C TRP A 41 -11.76 2.17 -12.47
N ASN A 42 -12.55 1.53 -13.35
CA ASN A 42 -13.41 2.24 -14.30
C ASN A 42 -14.58 2.99 -13.63
N GLU A 43 -14.98 2.60 -12.42
CA GLU A 43 -16.02 3.30 -11.64
C GLU A 43 -15.44 4.48 -10.85
N ILE A 44 -14.17 4.41 -10.44
CA ILE A 44 -13.45 5.52 -9.81
C ILE A 44 -12.74 6.30 -10.90
N TYR A 45 -13.49 7.02 -11.72
CA TYR A 45 -12.90 7.86 -12.78
C TYR A 45 -11.98 8.96 -12.22
N HIS A 46 -12.31 9.56 -11.07
CA HIS A 46 -11.46 10.57 -10.44
C HIS A 46 -11.63 10.52 -8.94
N GLY A 47 -10.54 10.27 -8.20
CA GLY A 47 -10.57 10.22 -6.75
C GLY A 47 -9.65 9.18 -6.10
N LEU A 48 -9.92 8.90 -4.83
CA LEU A 48 -9.10 8.01 -4.01
C LEU A 48 -9.36 6.55 -4.35
N MET A 49 -8.28 5.80 -4.54
CA MET A 49 -8.29 4.38 -4.82
C MET A 49 -7.43 3.62 -3.81
N PRO A 50 -8.06 2.98 -2.80
CA PRO A 50 -7.39 2.08 -1.88
C PRO A 50 -6.95 0.79 -2.60
N VAL A 51 -5.69 0.41 -2.39
CA VAL A 51 -5.07 -0.80 -2.94
C VAL A 51 -4.21 -1.51 -1.89
N GLU A 52 -3.96 -2.80 -2.14
CA GLU A 52 -3.11 -3.66 -1.33
C GLU A 52 -2.02 -4.31 -2.19
N ILE A 53 -0.78 -4.33 -1.68
CA ILE A 53 0.38 -4.96 -2.31
C ILE A 53 1.19 -5.68 -1.24
N ASP A 54 1.23 -7.01 -1.24
CA ASP A 54 1.97 -7.81 -0.25
C ASP A 54 1.67 -7.40 1.21
N GLY A 55 0.40 -7.09 1.51
CA GLY A 55 -0.06 -6.61 2.82
C GLY A 55 0.21 -5.12 3.10
N LEU A 56 0.91 -4.40 2.22
CA LEU A 56 1.02 -2.95 2.25
C LEU A 56 -0.30 -2.33 1.79
N ARG A 57 -0.88 -1.45 2.60
CA ARG A 57 -2.10 -0.72 2.24
C ARG A 57 -1.74 0.67 1.74
N LEU A 58 -2.10 0.97 0.51
CA LEU A 58 -1.89 2.27 -0.11
C LEU A 58 -3.23 2.90 -0.48
N THR A 59 -3.29 4.22 -0.49
CA THR A 59 -4.33 4.99 -1.15
C THR A 59 -3.67 5.80 -2.24
N LEU A 60 -4.00 5.51 -3.49
CA LEU A 60 -3.54 6.26 -4.65
C LEU A 60 -4.62 7.24 -5.08
N PHE A 61 -4.21 8.34 -5.72
CA PHE A 61 -5.15 9.22 -6.42
C PHE A 61 -5.22 8.80 -7.88
N ASN A 62 -6.42 8.45 -8.35
CA ASN A 62 -6.69 8.26 -9.77
C ASN A 62 -7.19 9.58 -10.35
N ASP A 63 -6.50 10.08 -11.38
CA ASP A 63 -6.94 11.20 -12.21
C ASP A 63 -7.30 10.70 -13.60
N CYS A 64 -8.59 10.47 -13.81
CA CYS A 64 -9.18 9.88 -15.02
C CYS A 64 -8.65 8.45 -15.22
N ASP A 65 -7.61 8.31 -16.03
CA ASP A 65 -6.97 7.03 -16.36
C ASP A 65 -5.51 6.96 -15.90
N THR A 66 -5.04 7.99 -15.17
CA THR A 66 -3.66 8.09 -14.71
C THR A 66 -3.61 8.05 -13.19
N LEU A 67 -2.84 7.10 -12.66
CA LEU A 67 -2.44 7.12 -11.25
C LEU A 67 -1.44 8.25 -11.02
N ASP A 68 -1.82 9.26 -10.23
CA ASP A 68 -1.02 10.47 -10.02
C ASP A 68 -0.04 10.32 -8.83
N TYR A 69 -0.54 10.17 -7.59
CA TYR A 69 0.32 10.07 -6.39
C TYR A 69 -0.20 9.15 -5.28
N CYS A 70 0.70 8.67 -4.38
CA CYS A 70 0.31 8.02 -3.10
C CYS A 70 -0.14 9.10 -2.12
N VAL A 71 -1.38 9.00 -1.66
CA VAL A 71 -1.98 9.89 -0.65
C VAL A 71 -1.66 9.38 0.76
N TYR A 72 -1.76 8.06 0.95
CA TYR A 72 -1.54 7.42 2.24
C TYR A 72 -0.89 6.06 2.02
N CYS A 73 0.09 5.74 2.85
CA CYS A 73 0.82 4.48 2.73
C CYS A 73 0.98 3.90 4.16
N ARG A 74 0.52 2.66 4.39
CA ARG A 74 0.51 2.00 5.70
C ARG A 74 1.07 0.58 5.60
N SER A 75 2.02 0.28 6.47
CA SER A 75 2.62 -1.03 6.57
C SER A 75 1.70 -2.01 7.33
N PRO A 76 1.82 -3.32 7.05
CA PRO A 76 0.99 -4.33 7.70
C PRO A 76 1.18 -4.41 9.23
N ASP A 77 2.31 -3.91 9.74
CA ASP A 77 2.69 -3.89 11.16
C ASP A 77 2.15 -2.70 11.96
N GLY A 78 1.43 -1.76 11.33
CA GLY A 78 0.66 -0.74 12.05
C GLY A 78 1.00 0.68 11.69
#